data_AF-A0A9J5XG88-F1
#
_entry.id   AF-A0A9J5XG88-F1
#
_cell.length_a   1.000
_cell.length_b   1.000
_cell.length_c   1.000
_cell.angle_alpha   90.00
_cell.angle_beta   90.00
_cell.angle_gamma   90.00
#
_symmetry.space_group_name_H-M   'P 1'
#
loop_
_entity.id
_entity.type
_entity.pdbx_description
1 polymer ?
#
loop_
_entity_poly.entity_id
_entity_poly.type
_entity_poly.pdbx_seq_one_letter_code
_entity_poly.pdbx_strand_id
1 'polypeptide(L)'
;MDSRMLFGGKVVISGGNFRQTLPIVRNGKKEDFISQILLYSEIWNHLKKLHLSENMRARIDPAFSEYLMRIGDGKETLNSDNKVEFPTSHVILTTKNDYVHDINDMLISKFPNTARSFIAIYEIVEPNDQSLFEDYLHTLNPANLPPYKLTLK
;
A
#
# COMPACT_ATOMS: atom_id res chain seq x y z
N MET A 1 -1.56 -29.79 23.74
CA MET A 1 -2.16 -28.44 23.60
C MET A 1 -3.64 -28.57 23.84
N ASP A 2 -4.23 -27.78 24.74
CA ASP A 2 -5.69 -27.78 24.91
C ASP A 2 -6.31 -27.04 23.72
N SER A 3 -7.02 -27.76 22.86
CA SER A 3 -7.67 -27.22 21.67
C SER A 3 -8.82 -26.27 21.99
N ARG A 4 -9.25 -26.20 23.25
CA ARG A 4 -10.31 -25.29 23.71
C ARG A 4 -9.79 -23.90 24.08
N MET A 5 -8.49 -23.74 24.25
CA MET A 5 -7.89 -22.41 24.49
C MET A 5 -7.66 -21.69 23.17
N LEU A 6 -7.95 -20.39 23.12
CA LEU A 6 -7.62 -19.55 21.97
C LEU A 6 -6.14 -19.72 21.59
N PHE A 7 -5.89 -19.92 20.29
CA PHE A 7 -4.56 -20.17 19.72
C PHE A 7 -3.79 -21.33 20.39
N GLY A 8 -4.48 -22.32 20.98
CA GLY A 8 -3.86 -23.46 21.67
C GLY A 8 -3.07 -23.07 22.91
N GLY A 9 -3.41 -21.93 23.55
CA GLY A 9 -2.72 -21.39 24.72
C GLY A 9 -1.47 -20.57 24.40
N LYS A 10 -1.19 -20.28 23.12
CA LYS A 10 -0.07 -19.41 22.73
C LYS A 10 -0.39 -17.95 23.03
N VAL A 11 0.61 -17.23 23.52
CA VAL A 11 0.55 -15.76 23.60
C VAL A 11 0.67 -15.21 22.18
N VAL A 12 -0.35 -14.48 21.73
CA VAL A 12 -0.40 -13.82 20.42
C VAL A 12 -0.53 -12.32 20.65
N ILE A 13 0.33 -11.54 19.98
CA ILE A 13 0.28 -10.08 19.98
C ILE A 13 0.00 -9.64 18.55
N SER A 14 -1.13 -8.99 18.34
CA SER A 14 -1.51 -8.40 17.06
C SER A 14 -1.40 -6.87 17.15
N GLY A 15 -0.76 -6.26 16.16
CA GLY A 15 -0.64 -4.82 16.03
C GLY A 15 -1.26 -4.34 14.73
N GLY A 16 -1.81 -3.13 14.74
CA GLY A 16 -2.41 -2.52 13.56
C GLY A 16 -3.11 -1.20 13.90
N ASN A 17 -3.56 -0.49 12.87
CA ASN A 17 -4.35 0.73 13.01
C ASN A 17 -5.59 0.62 12.12
N PHE A 18 -6.78 0.56 12.72
CA PHE A 18 -8.05 0.43 11.97
C PHE A 18 -8.41 1.67 11.14
N ARG A 19 -7.66 2.78 11.28
CA ARG A 19 -7.73 3.92 10.36
C ARG A 19 -6.98 3.68 9.04
N GLN A 20 -6.28 2.54 8.89
CA GLN A 20 -5.61 2.14 7.66
C GLN A 20 -6.56 1.37 6.72
N THR A 21 -6.03 0.90 5.60
CA THR A 21 -6.78 0.19 4.57
C THR A 21 -7.47 -1.06 5.10
N LEU A 22 -8.70 -1.29 4.64
CA LEU A 22 -9.45 -2.51 4.91
C LEU A 22 -8.75 -3.75 4.29
N PRO A 23 -9.03 -4.97 4.80
CA PRO A 23 -8.60 -6.19 4.13
C PRO A 23 -9.04 -6.22 2.66
N ILE A 24 -8.20 -6.74 1.77
CA ILE A 24 -8.54 -6.80 0.34
C ILE A 24 -9.34 -8.08 0.06
N VAL A 25 -10.60 -7.94 -0.31
CA VAL A 25 -11.46 -9.03 -0.81
C VAL A 25 -11.65 -8.85 -2.31
N ARG A 26 -11.09 -9.76 -3.12
CA ARG A 26 -11.22 -9.69 -4.58
C ARG A 26 -12.67 -9.91 -4.99
N ASN A 27 -13.20 -9.02 -5.83
CA ASN A 27 -14.60 -9.05 -6.29
C ASN A 27 -15.65 -9.02 -5.16
N GLY A 28 -15.25 -8.59 -3.96
CA GLY A 28 -16.13 -8.51 -2.80
C GLY A 28 -17.03 -7.26 -2.83
N LYS A 29 -18.17 -7.37 -2.17
CA LYS A 29 -19.06 -6.25 -1.82
C LYS A 29 -18.69 -5.71 -0.45
N LYS A 30 -19.27 -4.56 -0.08
CA LYS A 30 -19.02 -3.87 1.19
C LYS A 30 -19.10 -4.80 2.40
N GLU A 31 -20.09 -5.69 2.40
CA GLU A 31 -20.36 -6.63 3.48
C GLU A 31 -19.24 -7.66 3.63
N ASP A 32 -18.65 -8.10 2.51
CA ASP A 32 -17.54 -9.04 2.50
C ASP A 32 -16.33 -8.42 3.19
N PHE A 33 -15.99 -7.16 2.90
CA PHE A 33 -14.88 -6.47 3.56
C PHE A 33 -15.12 -6.35 5.07
N ILE A 34 -16.33 -5.95 5.48
CA ILE A 34 -16.71 -5.76 6.89
C ILE A 34 -16.55 -7.07 7.66
N SER A 35 -17.00 -8.18 7.09
CA SER A 35 -16.91 -9.51 7.72
C SER A 35 -15.47 -9.97 7.99
N GLN A 36 -14.49 -9.46 7.24
CA GLN A 36 -13.08 -9.80 7.40
C GLN A 36 -12.35 -8.91 8.42
N ILE A 37 -12.97 -7.84 8.92
CA ILE A 37 -12.34 -6.95 9.90
C ILE A 37 -12.33 -7.64 11.26
N LEU A 38 -11.19 -7.59 11.95
CA LEU A 38 -11.01 -8.20 13.28
C LEU A 38 -12.07 -7.74 14.30
N LEU A 39 -12.56 -6.50 14.20
CA LEU A 39 -13.63 -5.93 15.03
C LEU A 39 -14.94 -6.74 14.99
N TYR A 40 -15.21 -7.42 13.87
CA TYR A 40 -16.41 -8.26 13.68
C TYR A 40 -16.16 -9.73 14.01
N SER A 41 -14.92 -10.10 14.35
CA SER A 41 -14.59 -11.47 14.74
C SER A 41 -15.05 -11.78 16.17
N GLU A 42 -15.54 -13.00 16.40
CA GLU A 42 -15.97 -13.47 17.72
C GLU A 42 -14.85 -13.39 18.78
N ILE A 43 -13.59 -13.53 18.36
CA ILE A 43 -12.46 -13.45 19.28
C ILE A 43 -12.22 -12.02 19.78
N TRP A 44 -12.72 -10.98 19.08
CA TRP A 44 -12.45 -9.59 19.43
C TRP A 44 -12.78 -9.29 20.89
N ASN A 45 -13.94 -9.77 21.38
CA ASN A 45 -14.37 -9.57 22.75
C ASN A 45 -13.47 -10.26 23.79
N HIS A 46 -12.76 -11.30 23.38
CA HIS A 46 -11.82 -12.07 24.20
C HIS A 46 -10.41 -11.46 24.24
N LEU A 47 -10.09 -10.51 23.36
CA LEU A 47 -8.77 -9.88 23.30
C LEU A 47 -8.63 -8.76 24.34
N LYS A 48 -7.43 -8.60 24.91
CA LYS A 48 -7.04 -7.40 25.65
C LYS A 48 -6.65 -6.30 24.66
N LYS A 49 -7.25 -5.12 24.79
CA LYS A 49 -6.96 -3.97 23.93
C LYS A 49 -5.93 -3.07 24.60
N LEU A 50 -4.87 -2.74 23.87
CA LEU A 50 -3.84 -1.81 24.27
C LEU A 50 -3.78 -0.70 23.23
N HIS A 51 -3.65 0.55 23.69
CA HIS A 51 -3.59 1.72 22.83
C HIS A 51 -2.24 2.41 22.99
N LEU A 52 -1.57 2.71 21.88
CA LEU A 52 -0.35 3.50 21.85
C LEU A 52 -0.72 4.93 21.46
N SER A 53 -0.28 5.92 22.25
CA SER A 53 -0.62 7.33 22.04
C SER A 53 0.50 8.14 21.38
N GLU A 54 1.74 7.68 21.44
CA GLU A 54 2.89 8.42 20.92
C GLU A 54 3.24 8.02 19.49
N ASN A 55 3.31 9.00 18.59
CA ASN A 55 3.78 8.81 17.22
C ASN A 55 5.31 8.82 17.18
N MET A 56 5.91 7.64 17.28
CA MET A 56 7.36 7.49 17.28
C MET A 56 8.02 7.83 15.93
N ARG A 57 7.28 7.76 14.81
CA ARG A 57 7.81 8.03 13.46
C ARG A 57 8.04 9.52 13.22
N ALA A 58 7.10 10.35 13.65
CA ALA A 58 7.16 11.81 13.52
C ALA A 58 7.59 12.50 14.83
N ARG A 59 8.22 11.77 15.76
CA ARG A 59 8.54 12.29 17.11
C ARG A 59 9.38 13.57 17.11
N ILE A 60 10.26 13.72 16.13
CA ILE A 60 11.14 14.90 15.99
C ILE A 60 10.45 16.11 15.34
N ASP A 61 9.23 15.93 14.83
CA ASP A 61 8.42 16.98 14.21
C ASP A 61 6.99 16.92 14.78
N PRO A 62 6.77 17.53 15.96
CA PRO A 62 5.45 17.53 16.61
C PRO A 62 4.36 18.16 15.76
N ALA A 63 4.69 19.21 14.99
CA ALA A 63 3.73 19.89 14.12
C ALA A 63 3.23 18.96 13.01
N PHE A 64 4.13 18.22 12.36
CA PHE A 64 3.76 17.20 11.38
C PHE A 64 3.03 16.02 12.03
N SER A 65 3.43 15.60 13.23
CA SER A 65 2.74 14.54 13.97
C SER A 65 1.28 14.90 14.28
N GLU A 66 1.03 16.13 14.75
CA GLU A 66 -0.33 16.63 14.99
C GLU A 66 -1.13 16.75 13.70
N TYR A 67 -0.52 17.23 12.63
CA TYR A 67 -1.12 17.26 11.29
C TYR A 67 -1.57 15.86 10.85
N LEU A 68 -0.70 14.85 10.94
CA LEU A 68 -1.05 13.47 10.61
C LEU A 68 -2.23 12.93 11.44
N MET A 69 -2.30 13.31 12.72
CA MET A 69 -3.40 12.90 13.60
C MET A 69 -4.72 13.56 13.19
N ARG A 70 -4.72 14.86 12.86
CA ARG A 70 -5.91 15.57 12.39
C ARG A 70 -6.40 15.01 11.05
N ILE A 71 -5.50 14.70 10.12
CA ILE A 71 -5.82 14.01 8.86
C ILE A 71 -6.45 12.64 9.13
N GLY A 72 -5.83 11.81 9.97
CA GLY A 72 -6.32 10.47 10.29
C GLY A 72 -7.69 10.45 10.99
N ASP A 73 -8.03 11.53 11.68
CA ASP A 73 -9.33 11.71 12.35
C ASP A 73 -10.36 12.46 11.49
N GLY A 74 -9.99 12.91 10.28
CA GLY A 74 -10.87 13.68 9.40
C GLY A 74 -11.17 15.10 9.91
N LYS A 75 -10.25 15.71 10.66
CA LYS A 75 -10.41 17.02 11.32
C LYS A 75 -9.51 18.12 10.75
N GLU A 76 -8.73 17.84 9.70
CA GLU A 76 -7.88 18.86 9.08
C GLU A 76 -8.72 19.92 8.38
N THR A 77 -8.26 21.17 8.41
CA THR A 77 -8.89 22.28 7.72
C THR A 77 -8.79 22.12 6.20
N LEU A 78 -9.85 22.54 5.52
CA LEU A 78 -9.90 22.59 4.07
C LEU A 78 -9.67 24.03 3.59
N ASN A 79 -9.05 24.17 2.43
CA ASN A 79 -8.92 25.44 1.74
C ASN A 79 -10.23 25.85 1.03
N SER A 80 -10.21 26.97 0.31
CA SER A 80 -11.37 27.49 -0.43
C SER A 80 -11.95 26.53 -1.47
N ASP A 81 -11.16 25.58 -1.96
CA ASP A 81 -11.56 24.56 -2.93
C ASP A 81 -12.02 23.25 -2.27
N ASN A 82 -12.25 23.26 -0.96
CA ASN A 82 -12.56 22.07 -0.15
C ASN A 82 -11.48 20.98 -0.23
N LYS A 83 -10.20 21.37 -0.33
CA LYS A 83 -9.05 20.45 -0.36
C LYS A 83 -8.15 20.64 0.83
N VAL A 84 -7.50 19.54 1.23
CA VAL A 84 -6.39 19.58 2.19
C VAL A 84 -5.15 20.12 1.47
N GLU A 85 -4.47 21.08 2.08
CA GLU A 85 -3.19 21.56 1.58
C GLU A 85 -2.05 20.62 1.97
N PHE A 86 -1.19 20.32 1.00
CA PHE A 86 0.01 19.53 1.24
C PHE A 86 1.19 20.47 1.50
N PRO A 87 2.15 20.11 2.38
CA PRO A 87 3.40 20.86 2.52
C PRO A 87 4.20 20.97 1.19
N THR A 88 5.43 21.48 1.20
CA THR A 88 6.17 21.71 -0.06
C THR A 88 6.80 20.45 -0.69
N SER A 89 7.28 19.49 0.11
CA SER A 89 7.92 18.24 -0.39
C SER A 89 7.05 17.03 -0.12
N HIS A 90 6.49 16.42 -1.17
CA HIS A 90 5.50 15.34 -1.05
C HIS A 90 5.81 14.17 -1.96
N VAL A 91 5.42 12.99 -1.48
CA VAL A 91 5.28 11.80 -2.32
C VAL A 91 3.88 11.82 -2.92
N ILE A 92 3.79 11.55 -4.22
CA ILE A 92 2.51 11.36 -4.89
C ILE A 92 2.11 9.89 -4.74
N LEU A 93 0.93 9.65 -4.17
CA LEU A 93 0.33 8.33 -4.07
C LEU A 93 -0.95 8.32 -4.92
N THR A 94 -1.18 7.24 -5.65
CA THR A 94 -2.40 7.06 -6.44
C THR A 94 -3.07 5.73 -6.11
N THR A 95 -4.32 5.57 -6.56
CA THR A 95 -5.15 4.41 -6.22
C THR A 95 -4.84 3.17 -7.04
N LYS A 96 -4.18 3.32 -8.19
CA LYS A 96 -3.86 2.22 -9.12
C LYS A 96 -2.47 2.38 -9.68
N ASN A 97 -1.80 1.25 -9.90
CA ASN A 97 -0.47 1.21 -10.49
C ASN A 97 -0.44 1.88 -11.87
N ASP A 98 -1.45 1.71 -12.71
CA ASP A 98 -1.50 2.35 -14.04
C ASP A 98 -1.32 3.88 -13.94
N TYR A 99 -2.04 4.54 -13.02
CA TYR A 99 -1.86 5.97 -12.77
C TYR A 99 -0.49 6.31 -12.18
N VAL A 100 0.09 5.43 -11.36
CA VAL A 100 1.48 5.60 -10.89
C VAL A 100 2.43 5.62 -12.08
N HIS A 101 2.27 4.69 -13.03
CA HIS A 101 3.10 4.59 -14.22
C HIS A 101 2.98 5.84 -15.10
N ASP A 102 1.76 6.28 -15.41
CA ASP A 102 1.53 7.48 -16.22
C ASP A 102 2.19 8.73 -15.61
N ILE A 103 2.05 8.92 -14.30
CA ILE A 103 2.66 10.07 -13.60
C ILE A 103 4.18 9.94 -13.59
N ASN A 104 4.72 8.76 -13.31
CA ASN A 104 6.16 8.54 -13.29
C ASN A 104 6.78 8.79 -14.68
N ASP A 105 6.17 8.29 -15.75
CA ASP A 105 6.62 8.51 -17.12
C ASP A 105 6.56 9.99 -17.50
N MET A 106 5.49 10.69 -17.12
CA MET A 106 5.39 12.14 -17.28
C MET A 106 6.53 12.87 -16.55
N LEU A 107 6.84 12.51 -15.30
CA LEU A 107 7.90 13.14 -14.51
C LEU A 107 9.28 12.86 -15.12
N ILE A 108 9.55 11.61 -15.49
CA ILE A 108 10.78 11.22 -16.19
C ILE A 108 10.95 12.03 -17.47
N SER A 109 9.90 12.25 -18.26
CA SER A 109 10.00 13.05 -19.49
C SER A 109 10.46 14.49 -19.23
N LYS A 110 10.10 15.07 -18.07
CA LYS A 110 10.39 16.46 -17.69
C LYS A 110 11.77 16.66 -17.06
N PHE A 111 12.41 15.61 -16.53
CA PHE A 111 13.74 15.77 -15.94
C PHE A 111 14.81 16.08 -17.01
N PRO A 112 15.73 17.02 -16.75
CA PRO A 112 16.67 17.52 -17.77
C PRO A 112 17.75 16.50 -18.17
N ASN A 113 17.90 15.41 -17.42
CA ASN A 113 18.95 14.42 -17.62
C ASN A 113 18.63 13.42 -18.75
N THR A 114 19.66 12.78 -19.28
CA THR A 114 19.51 11.71 -20.28
C THR A 114 18.93 10.46 -19.63
N ALA A 115 17.86 9.93 -20.21
CA ALA A 115 17.25 8.68 -19.75
C ALA A 115 18.15 7.48 -20.06
N ARG A 116 18.19 6.52 -19.12
CA ARG A 116 18.76 5.19 -19.33
C ARG A 116 17.64 4.16 -19.19
N SER A 117 17.54 3.25 -20.15
CA SER A 117 16.58 2.15 -20.12
C SER A 117 17.29 0.84 -19.83
N PHE A 118 16.72 0.06 -18.92
CA PHE A 118 17.14 -1.27 -18.54
C PHE A 118 16.04 -2.24 -19.00
N ILE A 119 16.43 -3.29 -19.73
CA ILE A 119 15.52 -4.30 -20.24
C ILE A 119 15.69 -5.55 -19.37
N ALA A 120 14.59 -6.05 -18.84
CA ALA A 120 14.57 -7.29 -18.07
C ALA A 120 14.83 -8.48 -18.99
N ILE A 121 15.56 -9.46 -18.48
CA ILE A 121 15.81 -10.72 -19.18
C ILE A 121 14.90 -11.77 -18.55
N TYR A 122 14.05 -12.40 -19.36
CA TYR A 122 13.16 -13.47 -18.93
C TYR A 122 13.46 -14.75 -19.70
N GLU A 123 13.49 -15.87 -18.98
CA GLU A 123 13.65 -17.21 -19.56
C GLU A 123 12.44 -18.05 -19.16
N ILE A 124 11.79 -18.69 -20.14
CA ILE A 124 10.72 -19.65 -19.92
C ILE A 124 11.32 -21.01 -19.60
N VAL A 125 10.65 -21.77 -18.73
CA VAL A 125 11.08 -23.11 -18.31
C VAL A 125 11.20 -24.08 -19.49
N GLU A 126 10.31 -23.97 -20.48
CA GLU A 126 10.31 -24.75 -21.72
C GLU A 126 10.82 -23.88 -22.90
N PRO A 127 12.06 -24.07 -23.36
CA PRO A 127 12.68 -23.18 -24.36
C PRO A 127 11.95 -23.15 -25.72
N ASN A 128 11.22 -24.22 -26.06
CA ASN A 128 10.45 -24.31 -27.30
C ASN A 128 9.27 -23.32 -27.34
N ASP A 129 8.82 -22.84 -26.18
CA ASP A 129 7.70 -21.91 -26.05
C ASP A 129 8.16 -20.44 -25.93
N GLN A 130 9.47 -20.19 -25.84
CA GLN A 130 10.03 -18.84 -25.64
C GLN A 130 9.52 -17.85 -26.68
N SER A 131 9.63 -18.18 -27.97
CA SER A 131 9.19 -17.30 -29.05
C SER A 131 7.67 -17.13 -29.12
N LEU A 132 6.90 -18.05 -28.53
CA LEU A 132 5.43 -18.00 -28.56
C LEU A 132 4.88 -17.02 -27.54
N PHE A 133 5.58 -16.80 -26.42
CA PHE A 133 5.11 -15.96 -25.32
C PHE A 133 5.93 -14.70 -25.06
N GLU A 134 7.02 -14.47 -25.80
CA GLU A 134 7.90 -13.32 -25.61
C GLU A 134 7.15 -11.97 -25.60
N ASP A 135 6.33 -11.70 -26.61
CA ASP A 135 5.52 -10.47 -26.68
C ASP A 135 4.53 -10.36 -25.51
N TYR A 136 3.94 -11.48 -25.07
CA TYR A 136 3.03 -11.49 -23.93
C TYR A 136 3.77 -11.19 -22.63
N LEU A 137 4.94 -11.79 -22.41
CA LEU A 137 5.78 -11.55 -21.23
C LEU A 137 6.21 -10.08 -21.13
N HIS A 138 6.48 -9.43 -22.26
CA HIS A 138 6.81 -8.00 -22.31
C HIS A 138 5.65 -7.08 -21.87
N THR A 139 4.41 -7.56 -21.91
CA THR A 139 3.23 -6.82 -21.43
C THR A 139 2.95 -7.04 -19.95
N LEU A 140 3.58 -8.01 -19.31
CA LEU A 140 3.33 -8.32 -17.90
C LEU A 140 3.98 -7.27 -17.00
N ASN A 141 3.17 -6.73 -16.09
CA ASN A 141 3.62 -5.82 -15.03
C ASN A 141 3.06 -6.27 -13.67
N PRO A 142 3.51 -7.44 -13.16
CA PRO A 142 3.00 -7.99 -11.92
C PRO A 142 3.40 -7.11 -10.73
N ALA A 143 2.50 -7.01 -9.75
CA ALA A 143 2.78 -6.28 -8.52
C ALA A 143 4.02 -6.84 -7.81
N ASN A 144 4.88 -5.93 -7.33
CA ASN A 144 6.14 -6.20 -6.62
C ASN A 144 7.32 -6.71 -7.47
N LEU A 145 7.21 -6.70 -8.80
CA LEU A 145 8.34 -6.95 -9.68
C LEU A 145 8.62 -5.71 -10.56
N PRO A 146 9.87 -5.49 -10.97
CA PRO A 146 10.18 -4.44 -11.92
C PRO A 146 9.50 -4.74 -13.28
N PRO A 147 9.08 -3.70 -14.03
CA PRO A 147 8.53 -3.88 -15.35
C PRO A 147 9.60 -4.39 -16.32
N TYR A 148 9.17 -4.98 -17.45
CA TYR A 148 10.06 -5.45 -18.51
C TYR A 148 11.05 -4.35 -18.98
N LYS A 149 10.58 -3.12 -19.12
CA LYS A 149 11.42 -1.96 -19.43
C LYS A 149 11.36 -0.96 -18.30
N LEU A 150 12.50 -0.75 -17.63
CA LEU A 150 12.65 0.26 -16.59
C LEU A 150 13.46 1.45 -17.14
N THR A 151 12.88 2.65 -17.12
CA THR A 151 13.56 3.87 -17.54
C THR A 151 13.86 4.74 -16.33
N LEU A 152 15.11 5.19 -16.19
CA LEU A 152 15.60 6.02 -15.09
C LEU A 152 16.31 7.28 -15.63
N LYS A 153 16.36 8.33 -14.83
CA LYS A 153 17.07 9.59 -15.09
C LYS A 153 17.80 10.09 -13.86
#